data_AF-A0A9D8JXC3-F1
#
_entry.id   AF-A0A9D8JXC3-F1
#
_cell.length_a   1.000
_cell.length_b   1.000
_cell.length_c   1.000
_cell.angle_alpha   90.00
_cell.angle_beta   90.00
_cell.angle_gamma   90.00
#
_symmetry.space_group_name_H-M   'P 1'
#
loop_
_entity.id
_entity.type
_entity.pdbx_description
1 polymer ?
#
loop_
_entity_poly.entity_id
_entity_poly.type
_entity_poly.pdbx_seq_one_letter_code
_entity_poly.pdbx_strand_id
1 'polypeptide(L)'
;MTELTGSTTELSPGGYTLNAPGMVGTVTEMSASESATRSDSGVHETHLNAAVERAGIFAGKVYEINITEDTTPPGGSTTRADGLTAVTREGEPAIVCAIPSMGESVGYAMLYTDEAGMSRWIFPESAAPTAEATRGGAGEVVFHLPRASAPVPPEAAADESQTRGPISKIGRRLVRVLAWATDDIVGKGALALAKNWEEQNRPYGFHRIEPDQYQGANPTPAPMDWEKIRGGRALLLLHGTFSTSEGSYALLLKSTLEKLAHHYGGRIFAFNHPSLHHSPAQNAQTFFDMLPEGISLELDVMTHSRGGLVGRELTERQMDVNTGGRAVKIHKSLMVASPNQGTILVDEENAVNLIDRYTNLLTNLPDNAYTLTIEGILMLVKLLAHGALKGLPGLSAFNPSSDYLRRLNSSPPSATEYFAMAANFTPTAQGVLQRFGKWAQDKFIDSVFGQDNDGVVPTRGSYEAAPSSPGFPVSGDHRKVYEKGDQLHHNNFFTAPIANDQVVDWLTR
;
A
#
# COMPACT_ATOMS: atom_id res chain seq x y z
N MET A 1 -19.89 26.08 -8.38
CA MET A 1 -18.99 26.63 -7.35
C MET A 1 -19.87 27.21 -6.26
N THR A 2 -19.66 26.76 -5.03
CA THR A 2 -20.48 27.03 -3.86
C THR A 2 -19.63 27.74 -2.82
N GLU A 3 -20.15 28.78 -2.16
CA GLU A 3 -19.41 29.49 -1.10
C GLU A 3 -19.48 28.73 0.22
N LEU A 4 -18.34 28.62 0.91
CA LEU A 4 -18.24 28.17 2.29
C LEU A 4 -18.31 29.38 3.21
N THR A 5 -19.27 29.37 4.12
CA THR A 5 -19.60 30.53 4.98
C THR A 5 -19.20 30.32 6.45
N GLY A 6 -18.43 29.29 6.76
CA GLY A 6 -18.12 28.89 8.14
C GLY A 6 -19.26 28.18 8.85
N SER A 7 -20.20 27.58 8.11
CA SER A 7 -21.33 26.79 8.62
C SER A 7 -21.68 25.64 7.66
N THR A 8 -22.74 24.87 7.95
CA THR A 8 -23.21 23.80 7.04
C THR A 8 -23.59 24.37 5.68
N THR A 9 -22.95 23.85 4.64
CA THR A 9 -23.13 24.27 3.25
C THR A 9 -23.63 23.10 2.42
N GLU A 10 -24.68 23.28 1.63
CA GLU A 10 -25.14 22.30 0.64
C GLU A 10 -24.21 22.36 -0.58
N LEU A 11 -23.49 21.27 -0.85
CA LEU A 11 -22.49 21.22 -1.91
C LEU A 11 -23.12 21.09 -3.29
N SER A 12 -24.20 20.32 -3.39
CA SER A 12 -24.89 20.03 -4.64
C SER A 12 -26.32 19.55 -4.37
N PRO A 13 -27.26 19.73 -5.34
CA PRO A 13 -28.61 19.22 -5.22
C PRO A 13 -28.62 17.72 -4.93
N GLY A 14 -29.50 17.30 -4.03
CA GLY A 14 -29.65 15.90 -3.64
C GLY A 14 -29.04 15.54 -2.28
N GLY A 15 -28.77 16.52 -1.41
CA GLY A 15 -28.46 16.27 -0.01
C GLY A 15 -26.98 16.04 0.32
N TYR A 16 -26.06 16.48 -0.53
CA TYR A 16 -24.64 16.51 -0.18
C TYR A 16 -24.35 17.76 0.63
N THR A 17 -23.85 17.61 1.85
CA THR A 17 -23.54 18.74 2.74
C THR A 17 -22.12 18.67 3.29
N LEU A 18 -21.57 19.83 3.59
CA LEU A 18 -20.29 19.99 4.29
C LEU A 18 -20.48 20.95 5.46
N ASN A 19 -20.30 20.46 6.68
CA ASN A 19 -20.23 21.27 7.88
C ASN A 19 -18.77 21.53 8.23
N ALA A 20 -18.33 22.77 8.00
CA ALA A 20 -16.99 23.25 8.28
C ALA A 20 -17.06 24.55 9.10
N PRO A 21 -17.35 24.47 10.42
CA PRO A 21 -17.53 25.65 11.26
C PRO A 21 -16.32 26.58 11.21
N GLY A 22 -16.50 27.88 11.00
CA GLY A 22 -15.41 28.87 10.94
C GLY A 22 -14.48 28.80 9.71
N MET A 23 -14.71 27.89 8.76
CA MET A 23 -13.97 27.87 7.48
C MET A 23 -14.72 28.65 6.41
N VAL A 24 -14.06 29.66 5.84
CA VAL A 24 -14.58 30.44 4.71
C VAL A 24 -13.76 30.12 3.47
N GLY A 25 -14.44 30.01 2.33
CA GLY A 25 -13.81 29.58 1.09
C GLY A 25 -14.82 29.19 0.03
N THR A 26 -14.47 28.23 -0.81
CA THR A 26 -15.27 27.80 -1.94
C THR A 26 -15.17 26.29 -2.16
N VAL A 27 -16.25 25.67 -2.61
CA VAL A 27 -16.27 24.29 -3.07
C VAL A 27 -16.63 24.24 -4.56
N THR A 28 -15.84 23.51 -5.33
CA THR A 28 -16.11 23.24 -6.73
C THR A 28 -16.36 21.76 -6.91
N GLU A 29 -17.58 21.39 -7.29
CA GLU A 29 -17.88 20.06 -7.80
C GLU A 29 -17.26 19.89 -9.19
N MET A 30 -16.63 18.75 -9.39
CA MET A 30 -15.99 18.35 -10.63
C MET A 30 -16.33 16.89 -10.91
N SER A 31 -16.40 16.54 -12.18
CA SER A 31 -16.31 15.16 -12.62
C SER A 31 -14.91 14.60 -12.35
N ALA A 32 -14.82 13.27 -12.27
CA ALA A 32 -13.54 12.58 -12.12
C ALA A 32 -12.54 12.93 -13.24
N SER A 33 -13.03 13.17 -14.46
CA SER A 33 -12.23 13.59 -15.61
C SER A 33 -11.76 15.04 -15.51
N GLU A 34 -12.61 15.97 -15.06
CA GLU A 34 -12.22 17.36 -14.82
C GLU A 34 -11.13 17.46 -13.74
N SER A 35 -11.24 16.68 -12.66
CA SER A 35 -10.22 16.60 -11.61
C SER A 35 -8.84 16.19 -12.16
N ALA A 36 -8.79 15.25 -13.10
CA ALA A 36 -7.55 14.77 -13.70
C ALA A 36 -6.80 15.86 -14.51
N THR A 37 -7.52 16.87 -15.00
CA THR A 37 -6.94 17.96 -15.81
C THR A 37 -6.52 19.19 -14.99
N ARG A 38 -6.99 19.30 -13.73
CA ARG A 38 -6.84 20.49 -12.88
C ARG A 38 -5.86 20.32 -11.72
N SER A 39 -5.45 19.09 -11.37
CA SER A 39 -4.49 18.87 -10.30
C SER A 39 -3.07 19.21 -10.76
N ASP A 40 -2.37 20.10 -10.05
CA ASP A 40 -0.94 20.42 -10.26
C ASP A 40 -0.04 19.17 -10.06
N SER A 41 -0.61 18.03 -9.66
CA SER A 41 0.02 16.73 -9.39
C SER A 41 -0.54 15.56 -10.21
N GLY A 42 -1.25 15.82 -11.32
CA GLY A 42 -2.04 14.84 -12.10
C GLY A 42 -1.31 13.66 -12.76
N VAL A 43 -0.11 13.30 -12.32
CA VAL A 43 0.74 12.24 -12.91
C VAL A 43 0.02 10.89 -12.97
N HIS A 44 -0.88 10.59 -12.01
CA HIS A 44 -1.58 9.30 -11.92
C HIS A 44 -3.11 9.37 -11.90
N GLU A 45 -3.72 10.55 -12.05
CA GLU A 45 -5.18 10.70 -11.90
C GLU A 45 -5.97 9.88 -12.93
N THR A 46 -5.50 9.83 -14.18
CA THR A 46 -6.10 8.97 -15.22
C THR A 46 -6.02 7.49 -14.84
N HIS A 47 -4.89 7.05 -14.28
CA HIS A 47 -4.70 5.66 -13.84
C HIS A 47 -5.56 5.32 -12.63
N LEU A 48 -5.70 6.23 -11.67
CA LEU A 48 -6.60 6.10 -10.52
C LEU A 48 -8.05 5.95 -10.97
N ASN A 49 -8.52 6.86 -11.83
CA ASN A 49 -9.89 6.83 -12.35
C ASN A 49 -10.19 5.51 -13.07
N ALA A 50 -9.26 5.04 -13.91
CA ALA A 50 -9.42 3.78 -14.62
C ALA A 50 -9.41 2.57 -13.67
N ALA A 51 -8.59 2.58 -12.61
CA ALA A 51 -8.58 1.52 -11.60
C ALA A 51 -9.88 1.49 -10.77
N VAL A 52 -10.41 2.67 -10.41
CA VAL A 52 -11.70 2.82 -9.72
C VAL A 52 -12.83 2.23 -10.56
N GLU A 53 -12.89 2.56 -11.85
CA GLU A 53 -13.88 2.02 -12.79
C GLU A 53 -13.75 0.48 -12.91
N ARG A 54 -12.53 -0.04 -13.11
CA ARG A 54 -12.28 -1.50 -13.18
C ARG A 54 -12.63 -2.23 -11.89
N ALA A 55 -12.52 -1.59 -10.74
CA ALA A 55 -12.91 -2.15 -9.45
C ALA A 55 -14.45 -2.21 -9.24
N GLY A 56 -15.23 -1.73 -10.21
CA GLY A 56 -16.68 -1.59 -10.12
C GLY A 56 -17.09 -0.55 -9.07
N ILE A 57 -16.24 0.45 -8.84
CA ILE A 57 -16.49 1.54 -7.91
C ILE A 57 -16.92 2.76 -8.71
N PHE A 58 -18.06 3.34 -8.32
CA PHE A 58 -18.56 4.57 -8.86
C PHE A 58 -17.91 5.76 -8.15
N ALA A 59 -17.14 6.57 -8.88
CA ALA A 59 -16.66 7.87 -8.42
C ALA A 59 -17.65 8.96 -8.83
N GLY A 60 -18.71 9.13 -8.04
CA GLY A 60 -19.84 9.96 -8.43
C GLY A 60 -19.56 11.45 -8.44
N LYS A 61 -18.78 11.94 -7.46
CA LYS A 61 -18.48 13.37 -7.30
C LYS A 61 -17.07 13.56 -6.76
N VAL A 62 -16.36 14.54 -7.33
CA VAL A 62 -15.11 15.06 -6.77
C VAL A 62 -15.36 16.51 -6.35
N TYR A 63 -14.97 16.85 -5.14
CA TYR A 63 -15.07 18.22 -4.63
C TYR A 63 -13.68 18.79 -4.40
N GLU A 64 -13.38 19.90 -5.07
CA GLU A 64 -12.24 20.75 -4.74
C GLU A 64 -12.68 21.77 -3.69
N ILE A 65 -12.04 21.74 -2.52
CA ILE A 65 -12.31 22.65 -1.40
C ILE A 65 -11.14 23.63 -1.32
N ASN A 66 -11.40 24.90 -1.59
CA ASN A 66 -10.42 25.97 -1.47
C ASN A 66 -10.80 26.82 -0.26
N ILE A 67 -9.99 26.78 0.79
CA ILE A 67 -10.23 27.57 2.01
C ILE A 67 -9.47 28.89 1.88
N THR A 68 -10.10 30.01 2.20
CA THR A 68 -9.44 31.33 2.18
C THR A 68 -9.20 31.88 3.58
N GLU A 69 -10.01 31.45 4.55
CA GLU A 69 -9.90 31.85 5.95
C GLU A 69 -10.38 30.72 6.87
N ASP A 70 -9.70 30.53 7.99
CA ASP A 70 -10.14 29.64 9.07
C ASP A 70 -10.04 30.42 10.40
N THR A 71 -11.20 30.73 11.00
CA THR A 71 -11.28 31.54 12.20
C THR A 71 -11.16 30.72 13.49
N THR A 72 -10.86 29.42 13.42
CA THR A 72 -10.73 28.58 14.61
C THR A 72 -9.38 28.76 15.31
N PRO A 73 -9.34 28.79 16.66
CA PRO A 73 -8.10 29.07 17.39
C PRO A 73 -7.02 28.00 17.14
N PRO A 74 -5.75 28.39 16.91
CA PRO A 74 -4.65 27.44 16.86
C PRO A 74 -4.45 26.78 18.24
N GLY A 75 -4.51 25.45 18.34
CA GLY A 75 -4.08 24.73 19.55
C GLY A 75 -5.10 23.85 20.29
N GLY A 76 -6.17 23.38 19.65
CA GLY A 76 -6.85 22.14 20.05
C GLY A 76 -7.58 22.13 21.40
N SER A 77 -7.88 23.29 22.00
CA SER A 77 -8.86 23.34 23.09
C SER A 77 -10.27 23.30 22.48
N THR A 78 -10.76 22.09 22.19
CA THR A 78 -12.13 21.85 21.76
C THR A 78 -13.06 22.04 22.96
N THR A 79 -13.71 23.21 23.03
CA THR A 79 -14.77 23.44 24.01
C THR A 79 -16.09 23.50 23.28
N ARG A 80 -17.21 23.07 23.86
CA ARG A 80 -18.54 23.19 23.23
C ARG A 80 -18.89 24.61 22.74
N ALA A 81 -18.14 25.64 23.14
CA ALA A 81 -18.31 27.03 22.74
C ALA A 81 -17.72 27.40 21.36
N ASP A 82 -16.82 26.59 20.79
CA ASP A 82 -16.20 26.84 19.48
C ASP A 82 -16.96 26.22 18.29
N GLY A 83 -18.00 25.41 18.57
CA GLY A 83 -18.80 24.71 17.56
C GLY A 83 -18.11 23.50 16.91
N LEU A 84 -16.89 23.14 17.32
CA LEU A 84 -16.10 22.02 16.82
C LEU A 84 -16.27 20.79 17.74
N THR A 85 -17.30 19.99 17.51
CA THR A 85 -17.52 18.74 18.27
C THR A 85 -17.13 17.48 17.50
N ALA A 86 -16.93 17.59 16.18
CA ALA A 86 -16.61 16.45 15.33
C ALA A 86 -15.10 16.14 15.36
N VAL A 87 -14.78 14.86 15.46
CA VAL A 87 -13.40 14.36 15.44
C VAL A 87 -13.26 13.20 14.47
N THR A 88 -12.09 13.08 13.85
CA THR A 88 -11.75 11.92 13.04
C THR A 88 -11.62 10.67 13.92
N ARG A 89 -11.45 9.50 13.30
CA ARG A 89 -11.16 8.24 14.00
C ARG A 89 -9.93 8.36 14.92
N GLU A 90 -8.97 9.17 14.53
CA GLU A 90 -7.71 9.43 15.23
C GLU A 90 -7.86 10.50 16.33
N GLY A 91 -9.04 11.10 16.49
CA GLY A 91 -9.32 12.13 17.47
C GLY A 91 -8.91 13.55 17.04
N GLU A 92 -8.57 13.75 15.76
CA GLU A 92 -8.25 15.07 15.21
C GLU A 92 -9.53 15.88 14.97
N PRO A 93 -9.54 17.23 15.08
CA PRO A 93 -10.69 18.03 14.70
C PRO A 93 -11.11 17.75 13.24
N ALA A 94 -12.42 17.59 13.00
CA ALA A 94 -12.94 17.20 11.69
C ALA A 94 -13.89 18.26 11.07
N ILE A 95 -13.94 18.27 9.74
CA ILE A 95 -15.08 18.78 8.97
C ILE A 95 -15.99 17.59 8.65
N VAL A 96 -17.30 17.79 8.73
CA VAL A 96 -18.28 16.71 8.54
C VAL A 96 -18.85 16.80 7.15
N CYS A 97 -18.69 15.75 6.34
CA CYS A 97 -19.34 15.63 5.05
C CYS A 97 -20.46 14.60 5.14
N ALA A 98 -21.69 14.99 4.81
CA ALA A 98 -22.82 14.06 4.74
C ALA A 98 -23.29 13.93 3.29
N ILE A 99 -23.62 12.71 2.89
CA ILE A 99 -24.14 12.39 1.56
C ILE A 99 -25.43 11.57 1.69
N PRO A 100 -26.34 11.62 0.70
CA PRO A 100 -27.53 10.77 0.72
C PRO A 100 -27.15 9.29 0.66
N SER A 101 -27.81 8.47 1.49
CA SER A 101 -27.72 7.02 1.41
C SER A 101 -28.47 6.51 0.18
N MET A 102 -27.80 5.69 -0.61
CA MET A 102 -28.35 4.94 -1.74
C MET A 102 -28.91 3.57 -1.32
N GLY A 103 -29.01 3.29 -0.02
CA GLY A 103 -29.53 2.05 0.55
C GLY A 103 -28.46 1.19 1.23
N GLU A 104 -28.91 0.10 1.87
CA GLU A 104 -28.07 -0.80 2.68
C GLU A 104 -27.12 -1.67 1.85
N SER A 105 -27.43 -1.88 0.56
CA SER A 105 -26.61 -2.64 -0.40
C SER A 105 -25.51 -1.79 -1.07
N VAL A 106 -25.09 -0.70 -0.44
CA VAL A 106 -24.05 0.19 -1.00
C VAL A 106 -22.99 0.48 0.05
N GLY A 107 -21.74 0.25 -0.33
CA GLY A 107 -20.56 0.55 0.46
C GLY A 107 -20.00 1.89 0.02
N TYR A 108 -19.41 2.62 0.96
CA TYR A 108 -18.87 3.95 0.70
C TYR A 108 -17.48 4.13 1.29
N ALA A 109 -16.69 4.97 0.62
CA ALA A 109 -15.46 5.54 1.13
C ALA A 109 -15.24 6.92 0.50
N MET A 110 -14.40 7.74 1.12
CA MET A 110 -13.88 8.95 0.50
C MET A 110 -12.36 8.86 0.43
N LEU A 111 -11.79 9.24 -0.73
CA LEU A 111 -10.36 9.54 -0.82
C LEU A 111 -10.20 11.06 -0.62
N TYR A 112 -9.66 11.44 0.54
CA TYR A 112 -9.40 12.82 0.92
C TYR A 112 -7.93 13.15 0.66
N THR A 113 -7.64 14.15 -0.16
CA THR A 113 -6.29 14.68 -0.38
C THR A 113 -6.20 16.08 0.18
N ASP A 114 -5.26 16.31 1.11
CA ASP A 114 -5.06 17.61 1.74
C ASP A 114 -4.23 18.58 0.88
N GLU A 115 -3.97 19.77 1.41
CA GLU A 115 -3.19 20.83 0.73
C GLU A 115 -1.74 20.47 0.48
N ALA A 116 -1.22 19.54 1.29
CA ALA A 116 0.09 18.95 1.15
C ALA A 116 0.10 17.87 0.06
N GLY A 117 -1.05 17.48 -0.51
CA GLY A 117 -1.16 16.39 -1.47
C GLY A 117 -1.14 15.01 -0.82
N MET A 118 -1.35 14.93 0.49
CA MET A 118 -1.43 13.67 1.23
C MET A 118 -2.83 13.10 1.19
N SER A 119 -2.92 11.83 0.79
CA SER A 119 -4.19 11.13 0.64
C SER A 119 -4.51 10.27 1.85
N ARG A 120 -5.77 10.30 2.31
CA ARG A 120 -6.33 9.46 3.37
C ARG A 120 -7.64 8.82 2.92
N TRP A 121 -7.81 7.54 3.24
CA TRP A 121 -9.05 6.82 3.05
C TRP A 121 -9.98 7.01 4.24
N ILE A 122 -11.11 7.66 4.02
CA ILE A 122 -12.11 7.94 5.05
C ILE A 122 -13.31 7.02 4.85
N PHE A 123 -13.64 6.26 5.88
CA PHE A 123 -14.83 5.42 5.93
C PHE A 123 -15.95 6.13 6.68
N PRO A 124 -17.23 5.84 6.38
CA PRO A 124 -18.33 6.48 7.08
C PRO A 124 -18.38 6.07 8.55
N GLU A 125 -18.89 6.97 9.39
CA GLU A 125 -19.26 6.62 10.77
C GLU A 125 -20.24 5.45 10.73
N SER A 126 -20.02 4.42 11.56
CA SER A 126 -20.83 3.20 11.51
C SER A 126 -22.32 3.54 11.51
N ALA A 127 -23.04 3.04 10.51
CA ALA A 127 -24.49 3.15 10.41
C ALA A 127 -25.16 2.33 11.53
N ALA A 128 -25.08 2.79 12.77
CA ALA A 128 -26.16 2.55 13.70
C ALA A 128 -27.25 3.55 13.29
N PRO A 129 -28.39 3.09 12.73
CA PRO A 129 -29.49 4.00 12.44
C PRO A 129 -29.84 4.71 13.76
N THR A 130 -29.60 6.02 13.82
CA THR A 130 -30.14 6.82 14.91
C THR A 130 -31.65 6.60 14.90
N ALA A 131 -32.21 6.21 16.05
CA ALA A 131 -33.61 5.86 16.24
C ALA A 131 -34.62 6.99 15.92
N GLU A 132 -34.15 8.10 15.35
CA GLU A 132 -34.90 9.27 14.92
C GLU A 132 -34.92 9.44 13.39
N ALA A 133 -34.86 8.33 12.64
CA ALA A 133 -35.27 8.35 11.23
C ALA A 133 -36.76 8.73 11.16
N THR A 134 -37.03 10.02 11.02
CA THR A 134 -38.37 10.54 10.76
C THR A 134 -38.89 9.88 9.48
N ARG A 135 -40.14 9.41 9.55
CA ARG A 135 -40.84 8.70 8.48
C ARG A 135 -40.89 9.59 7.23
N GLY A 136 -39.91 9.45 6.33
CA GLY A 136 -39.80 10.22 5.07
C GLY A 136 -38.41 10.71 4.67
N GLY A 137 -37.39 10.66 5.54
CA GLY A 137 -36.02 11.04 5.18
C GLY A 137 -35.23 9.89 4.58
N ALA A 138 -34.62 10.09 3.40
CA ALA A 138 -33.53 9.21 2.96
C ALA A 138 -32.42 9.26 4.01
N GLY A 139 -31.91 8.11 4.45
CA GLY A 139 -30.81 8.09 5.43
C GLY A 139 -29.59 8.85 4.91
N GLU A 140 -28.75 9.36 5.80
CA GLU A 140 -27.50 10.03 5.43
C GLU A 140 -26.30 9.13 5.78
N VAL A 141 -25.24 9.26 5.00
CA VAL A 141 -23.94 8.63 5.25
C VAL A 141 -22.95 9.74 5.60
N VAL A 142 -22.35 9.66 6.79
CA VAL A 142 -21.56 10.74 7.39
C VAL A 142 -20.08 10.38 7.43
N PHE A 143 -19.23 11.30 7.00
CA PHE A 143 -17.77 11.19 6.98
C PHE A 143 -17.15 12.32 7.80
N HIS A 144 -16.13 11.98 8.58
CA HIS A 144 -15.35 12.94 9.36
C HIS A 144 -13.99 13.13 8.68
N LEU A 145 -13.86 14.22 7.92
CA LEU A 145 -12.63 14.54 7.19
C LEU A 145 -11.71 15.39 8.09
N PRO A 146 -10.38 15.20 8.04
CA PRO A 146 -9.44 16.02 8.82
C PRO A 146 -9.59 17.52 8.53
N ARG A 147 -9.64 18.34 9.58
CA ARG A 147 -9.79 19.80 9.46
C ARG A 147 -8.49 20.49 9.05
N ALA A 148 -7.39 20.20 9.72
CA ALA A 148 -6.08 20.78 9.41
C ALA A 148 -5.23 19.76 8.65
N SER A 149 -4.42 20.21 7.69
CA SER A 149 -3.26 19.43 7.27
C SER A 149 -2.23 19.36 8.40
N ALA A 150 -1.36 18.36 8.34
CA ALA A 150 -0.18 18.29 9.19
C ALA A 150 0.56 19.65 9.14
N PRO A 151 0.77 20.36 10.26
CA PRO A 151 1.23 21.75 10.19
C PRO A 151 2.58 21.92 9.48
N VAL A 152 2.74 22.96 8.65
CA VAL A 152 3.99 23.24 7.93
C VAL A 152 5.13 23.63 8.91
N PRO A 153 6.38 23.16 8.73
CA PRO A 153 7.50 23.56 9.58
C PRO A 153 7.78 25.08 9.54
N PRO A 154 8.21 25.70 10.65
CA PRO A 154 8.51 27.14 10.73
C PRO A 154 9.61 27.61 9.77
N GLU A 155 10.49 26.70 9.32
CA GLU A 155 11.61 27.02 8.43
C GLU A 155 11.14 27.41 7.01
N ALA A 156 9.95 26.98 6.58
CA ALA A 156 9.33 27.44 5.34
C ALA A 156 8.64 28.83 5.48
N ALA A 157 8.42 29.29 6.71
CA ALA A 157 7.85 30.62 6.99
C ALA A 157 8.93 31.72 7.06
N ALA A 158 10.21 31.36 7.02
CA ALA A 158 11.31 32.31 7.16
C ALA A 158 11.62 33.12 5.90
N ASP A 159 11.14 32.69 4.72
CA ASP A 159 11.44 33.36 3.44
C ASP A 159 10.33 34.32 2.96
N GLU A 160 9.17 34.37 3.64
CA GLU A 160 8.11 35.35 3.36
C GLU A 160 8.21 36.59 4.26
N SER A 161 9.40 37.19 4.33
CA SER A 161 9.58 38.53 4.88
C SER A 161 9.42 39.60 3.81
N GLN A 162 8.24 39.70 3.18
CA GLN A 162 7.72 40.94 2.58
C GLN A 162 6.33 40.75 1.96
N THR A 163 5.28 40.87 2.77
CA THR A 163 4.13 41.79 2.57
C THR A 163 3.08 41.53 3.66
N ARG A 164 2.67 42.58 4.37
CA ARG A 164 1.67 42.50 5.43
C ARG A 164 0.25 42.38 4.84
N GLY A 165 -0.45 41.29 5.20
CA GLY A 165 -1.90 41.09 5.15
C GLY A 165 -2.27 39.66 5.63
N PRO A 166 -3.29 39.45 6.47
CA PRO A 166 -3.60 38.13 7.05
C PRO A 166 -4.43 37.30 6.08
N ILE A 167 -3.85 36.93 4.94
CA ILE A 167 -4.43 35.94 4.03
C ILE A 167 -3.31 34.96 3.72
N SER A 168 -3.00 34.09 4.69
CA SER A 168 -2.31 32.84 4.38
C SER A 168 -3.23 32.07 3.44
N LYS A 169 -2.80 31.77 2.21
CA LYS A 169 -3.53 30.86 1.33
C LYS A 169 -3.66 29.51 2.04
N ILE A 170 -4.82 29.25 2.65
CA ILE A 170 -5.16 27.93 3.14
C ILE A 170 -5.37 27.10 1.86
N GLY A 171 -4.55 26.09 1.64
CA GLY A 171 -4.39 25.47 0.32
C GLY A 171 -5.63 24.68 -0.18
N ARG A 172 -5.45 24.01 -1.32
CA ARG A 172 -6.52 23.29 -2.03
C ARG A 172 -6.64 21.85 -1.53
N ARG A 173 -7.86 21.37 -1.26
CA ARG A 173 -8.14 19.97 -0.88
C ARG A 173 -9.01 19.30 -1.92
N LEU A 174 -8.90 17.98 -2.04
CA LEU A 174 -9.75 17.17 -2.90
C LEU A 174 -10.50 16.12 -2.08
N VAL A 175 -11.79 15.98 -2.32
CA VAL A 175 -12.63 14.91 -1.75
C VAL A 175 -13.24 14.13 -2.89
N ARG A 176 -12.86 12.87 -3.04
CA ARG A 176 -13.45 11.96 -4.02
C ARG A 176 -14.39 11.00 -3.33
N VAL A 177 -15.68 11.09 -3.65
CA VAL A 177 -16.71 10.20 -3.10
C VAL A 177 -16.78 8.93 -3.92
N LEU A 178 -16.63 7.79 -3.25
CA LEU A 178 -16.60 6.46 -3.85
C LEU A 178 -17.75 5.62 -3.29
N ALA A 179 -18.50 4.99 -4.17
CA ALA A 179 -19.59 4.09 -3.82
C ALA A 179 -19.53 2.82 -4.67
N TRP A 180 -19.97 1.68 -4.14
CA TRP A 180 -20.08 0.43 -4.90
C TRP A 180 -21.22 -0.43 -4.35
N ALA A 181 -21.79 -1.27 -5.21
CA ALA A 181 -22.80 -2.26 -4.81
C ALA A 181 -22.15 -3.34 -3.93
N THR A 182 -22.82 -3.70 -2.84
CA THR A 182 -22.34 -4.67 -1.84
C THR A 182 -23.06 -6.01 -1.89
N ASP A 183 -23.84 -6.22 -2.96
CA ASP A 183 -24.59 -7.46 -3.17
C ASP A 183 -23.63 -8.67 -3.01
N ASP A 184 -23.96 -9.54 -2.05
CA ASP A 184 -23.28 -10.80 -1.69
C ASP A 184 -22.04 -10.79 -0.77
N ILE A 185 -21.72 -9.71 -0.04
CA ILE A 185 -20.68 -9.82 1.03
C ILE A 185 -21.23 -10.48 2.31
N VAL A 186 -22.55 -10.51 2.50
CA VAL A 186 -23.17 -11.20 3.65
C VAL A 186 -23.23 -12.71 3.39
N GLY A 187 -22.47 -13.47 4.19
CA GLY A 187 -22.60 -14.93 4.32
C GLY A 187 -21.53 -15.76 3.60
N LYS A 188 -20.81 -15.22 2.59
CA LYS A 188 -19.68 -15.92 1.93
C LYS A 188 -18.30 -15.29 2.13
N GLY A 189 -18.20 -14.25 2.97
CA GLY A 189 -16.98 -13.86 3.71
C GLY A 189 -15.87 -13.23 2.86
N ALA A 190 -15.16 -12.24 3.42
CA ALA A 190 -14.02 -11.53 2.81
C ALA A 190 -13.10 -12.39 1.93
N LEU A 191 -12.85 -13.63 2.38
CA LEU A 191 -11.99 -14.59 1.71
C LEU A 191 -12.47 -14.94 0.31
N ALA A 192 -13.78 -15.14 0.10
CA ALA A 192 -14.32 -15.46 -1.23
C ALA A 192 -14.19 -14.26 -2.17
N LEU A 193 -14.41 -13.05 -1.66
CA LEU A 193 -14.25 -11.82 -2.44
C LEU A 193 -12.77 -11.62 -2.85
N ALA A 194 -11.85 -11.75 -1.90
CA ALA A 194 -10.42 -11.66 -2.18
C ALA A 194 -9.95 -12.77 -3.13
N LYS A 195 -10.41 -14.01 -2.94
CA LYS A 195 -10.12 -15.14 -3.84
C LYS A 195 -10.61 -14.88 -5.26
N ASN A 196 -11.88 -14.51 -5.43
CA ASN A 196 -12.44 -14.25 -6.76
C ASN A 196 -11.69 -13.11 -7.47
N TRP A 197 -11.35 -12.05 -6.73
CA TRP A 197 -10.58 -10.95 -7.29
C TRP A 197 -9.15 -11.39 -7.67
N GLU A 198 -8.43 -12.13 -6.81
CA GLU A 198 -7.08 -12.60 -7.12
C GLU A 198 -7.06 -13.65 -8.23
N GLU A 199 -8.02 -14.57 -8.30
CA GLU A 199 -8.11 -15.55 -9.41
C GLU A 199 -8.29 -14.88 -10.77
N GLN A 200 -8.99 -13.74 -10.81
CA GLN A 200 -9.20 -12.97 -12.03
C GLN A 200 -8.02 -12.05 -12.36
N ASN A 201 -7.46 -11.37 -11.36
CA ASN A 201 -6.54 -10.24 -11.56
C ASN A 201 -5.08 -10.58 -11.22
N ARG A 202 -4.84 -11.57 -10.37
CA ARG A 202 -3.53 -11.96 -9.83
C ARG A 202 -3.39 -13.50 -9.80
N PRO A 203 -3.64 -14.20 -10.93
CA PRO A 203 -3.62 -15.66 -10.95
C PRO A 203 -2.23 -16.19 -10.66
N TYR A 204 -2.18 -17.42 -10.14
CA TYR A 204 -0.93 -18.17 -10.09
C TYR A 204 -0.33 -18.33 -11.49
N GLY A 205 1.00 -18.27 -11.58
CA GLY A 205 1.66 -18.47 -12.86
C GLY A 205 3.17 -18.49 -12.75
N PHE A 206 3.78 -19.31 -13.61
CA PHE A 206 5.21 -19.22 -13.89
C PHE A 206 5.44 -18.54 -15.23
N HIS A 207 6.43 -17.66 -15.28
CA HIS A 207 6.90 -17.09 -16.53
C HIS A 207 8.39 -16.80 -16.46
N ARG A 208 9.04 -16.80 -17.61
CA ARG A 208 10.45 -16.42 -17.72
C ARG A 208 10.59 -14.92 -17.87
N ILE A 209 11.71 -14.42 -17.39
CA ILE A 209 12.13 -13.03 -17.49
C ILE A 209 13.24 -12.95 -18.52
N GLU A 210 12.95 -12.27 -19.62
CA GLU A 210 13.92 -11.98 -20.68
C GLU A 210 14.15 -10.46 -20.71
N PRO A 211 15.38 -9.96 -20.49
CA PRO A 211 15.63 -8.53 -20.27
C PRO A 211 15.02 -7.59 -21.32
N ASP A 212 15.05 -7.97 -22.60
CA ASP A 212 14.51 -7.13 -23.69
C ASP A 212 12.97 -7.13 -23.76
N GLN A 213 12.29 -8.12 -23.20
CA GLN A 213 10.82 -8.24 -23.20
C GLN A 213 10.19 -7.84 -21.87
N TYR A 214 11.00 -7.72 -20.82
CA TYR A 214 10.57 -7.49 -19.44
C TYR A 214 10.80 -6.04 -18.97
N GLN A 215 10.91 -5.09 -19.91
CA GLN A 215 11.09 -3.67 -19.64
C GLN A 215 10.07 -2.83 -20.41
N GLY A 216 9.66 -1.72 -19.80
CA GLY A 216 8.68 -0.78 -20.35
C GLY A 216 7.31 -0.87 -19.66
N ALA A 217 6.35 -0.06 -20.14
CA ALA A 217 5.03 0.05 -19.52
C ALA A 217 4.21 -1.26 -19.55
N ASN A 218 4.51 -2.16 -20.49
CA ASN A 218 3.81 -3.43 -20.70
C ASN A 218 4.81 -4.60 -20.82
N PRO A 219 5.41 -5.04 -19.71
CA PRO A 219 6.26 -6.24 -19.72
C PRO A 219 5.44 -7.42 -20.27
N THR A 220 6.04 -8.19 -21.19
CA THR A 220 5.39 -9.38 -21.77
C THR A 220 6.10 -10.61 -21.25
N PRO A 221 5.48 -11.37 -20.32
CA PRO A 221 6.08 -12.57 -19.77
C PRO A 221 6.30 -13.63 -20.84
N ALA A 222 7.50 -14.21 -20.91
CA ALA A 222 7.78 -15.31 -21.81
C ALA A 222 7.28 -16.64 -21.21
N PRO A 223 6.78 -17.58 -22.04
CA PRO A 223 6.35 -18.88 -21.56
C PRO A 223 7.52 -19.65 -20.92
N MET A 224 7.17 -20.59 -20.04
CA MET A 224 8.16 -21.42 -19.37
C MET A 224 8.86 -22.38 -20.33
N ASP A 225 10.16 -22.53 -20.11
CA ASP A 225 11.04 -23.51 -20.74
C ASP A 225 11.79 -24.23 -19.63
N TRP A 226 11.16 -25.27 -19.09
CA TRP A 226 11.69 -26.00 -17.94
C TRP A 226 12.99 -26.72 -18.23
N GLU A 227 13.25 -27.10 -19.48
CA GLU A 227 14.52 -27.71 -19.90
C GLU A 227 15.67 -26.69 -19.82
N LYS A 228 15.44 -25.44 -20.26
CA LYS A 228 16.40 -24.36 -20.03
C LYS A 228 16.59 -24.10 -18.54
N ILE A 229 15.51 -23.99 -17.76
CA ILE A 229 15.58 -23.65 -16.33
C ILE A 229 16.34 -24.74 -15.53
N ARG A 230 16.08 -26.03 -15.76
CA ARG A 230 16.78 -27.13 -15.06
C ARG A 230 18.23 -27.33 -15.48
N GLY A 231 18.70 -26.65 -16.53
CA GLY A 231 20.04 -26.80 -17.09
C GLY A 231 21.18 -26.27 -16.21
N GLY A 232 20.88 -25.64 -15.07
CA GLY A 232 21.88 -25.15 -14.10
C GLY A 232 21.25 -24.30 -13.00
N ARG A 233 22.08 -23.53 -12.28
CA ARG A 233 21.59 -22.53 -11.31
C ARG A 233 20.66 -21.54 -12.02
N ALA A 234 19.45 -21.35 -11.49
CA ALA A 234 18.45 -20.42 -11.97
C ALA A 234 18.05 -19.40 -10.88
N LEU A 235 17.56 -18.23 -11.28
CA LEU A 235 17.03 -17.21 -10.38
C LEU A 235 15.50 -17.22 -10.38
N LEU A 236 14.91 -17.42 -9.22
CA LEU A 236 13.47 -17.33 -8.95
C LEU A 236 13.13 -15.97 -8.34
N LEU A 237 12.14 -15.28 -8.89
CA LEU A 237 11.63 -14.01 -8.37
C LEU A 237 10.25 -14.18 -7.69
N LEU A 238 10.07 -13.61 -6.49
CA LEU A 238 8.85 -13.71 -5.68
C LEU A 238 8.36 -12.34 -5.17
N HIS A 239 7.25 -11.87 -5.73
CA HIS A 239 6.72 -10.52 -5.48
C HIS A 239 5.99 -10.36 -4.13
N GLY A 240 5.71 -9.10 -3.79
CA GLY A 240 5.02 -8.70 -2.56
C GLY A 240 3.49 -8.66 -2.65
N THR A 241 2.88 -8.12 -1.60
CA THR A 241 1.42 -7.89 -1.52
C THR A 241 0.95 -6.88 -2.57
N PHE A 242 -0.25 -7.08 -3.13
CA PHE A 242 -0.87 -6.22 -4.16
C PHE A 242 -0.17 -6.15 -5.52
N SER A 243 1.00 -6.76 -5.66
CA SER A 243 1.82 -6.71 -6.88
C SER A 243 1.66 -7.98 -7.74
N THR A 244 2.39 -7.99 -8.85
CA THR A 244 2.79 -9.18 -9.60
C THR A 244 4.31 -9.15 -9.79
N SER A 245 4.88 -10.22 -10.31
CA SER A 245 6.31 -10.24 -10.66
C SER A 245 6.63 -9.16 -11.69
N GLU A 246 5.75 -8.97 -12.67
CA GLU A 246 5.87 -7.93 -13.69
C GLU A 246 5.83 -6.54 -13.07
N GLY A 247 4.90 -6.29 -12.13
CA GLY A 247 4.80 -5.03 -11.42
C GLY A 247 6.00 -4.70 -10.53
N SER A 248 6.67 -5.73 -9.98
CA SER A 248 7.82 -5.57 -9.09
C SER A 248 9.17 -5.55 -9.81
N TYR A 249 9.41 -6.48 -10.73
CA TYR A 249 10.74 -6.74 -11.26
C TYR A 249 11.00 -6.11 -12.63
N ALA A 250 9.95 -5.64 -13.33
CA ALA A 250 10.15 -4.77 -14.50
C ALA A 250 10.69 -3.38 -14.10
N LEU A 251 10.69 -3.06 -12.80
CA LEU A 251 11.26 -1.83 -12.24
C LEU A 251 12.80 -1.89 -12.14
N LEU A 252 13.40 -3.09 -12.18
CA LEU A 252 14.85 -3.23 -12.17
C LEU A 252 15.48 -2.50 -13.36
N LEU A 253 16.68 -1.95 -13.15
CA LEU A 253 17.41 -1.30 -14.22
C LEU A 253 17.76 -2.32 -15.32
N LYS A 254 17.76 -1.85 -16.59
CA LYS A 254 18.08 -2.70 -17.73
C LYS A 254 19.40 -3.45 -17.55
N SER A 255 20.43 -2.70 -17.18
CA SER A 255 21.77 -3.22 -16.94
C SER A 255 21.80 -4.27 -15.82
N THR A 256 20.94 -4.16 -14.81
CA THR A 256 20.80 -5.17 -13.75
C THR A 256 20.24 -6.47 -14.30
N LEU A 257 19.12 -6.41 -15.02
CA LEU A 257 18.51 -7.60 -15.63
C LEU A 257 19.46 -8.27 -16.64
N GLU A 258 20.20 -7.50 -17.43
CA GLU A 258 21.20 -8.02 -18.38
C GLU A 258 22.35 -8.74 -17.65
N LYS A 259 22.88 -8.16 -16.57
CA LYS A 259 23.94 -8.79 -15.75
C LYS A 259 23.46 -10.07 -15.09
N LEU A 260 22.25 -10.06 -14.51
CA LEU A 260 21.65 -11.26 -13.93
C LEU A 260 21.40 -12.32 -15.00
N ALA A 261 20.86 -11.93 -16.17
CA ALA A 261 20.61 -12.87 -17.26
C ALA A 261 21.91 -13.47 -17.78
N HIS A 262 22.99 -12.69 -17.86
CA HIS A 262 24.31 -13.20 -18.21
C HIS A 262 24.80 -14.23 -17.18
N HIS A 263 24.77 -13.89 -15.89
CA HIS A 263 25.23 -14.78 -14.80
C HIS A 263 24.44 -16.09 -14.75
N TYR A 264 23.11 -16.03 -14.81
CA TYR A 264 22.24 -17.20 -14.76
C TYR A 264 22.01 -17.85 -16.14
N GLY A 265 22.74 -17.46 -17.19
CA GLY A 265 22.58 -18.02 -18.55
C GLY A 265 21.15 -17.94 -19.10
N GLY A 266 20.45 -16.85 -18.78
CA GLY A 266 19.04 -16.61 -19.14
C GLY A 266 18.04 -17.48 -18.37
N ARG A 267 18.45 -18.14 -17.29
CA ARG A 267 17.57 -18.94 -16.42
C ARG A 267 16.99 -18.07 -15.29
N ILE A 268 16.19 -17.08 -15.67
CA ILE A 268 15.45 -16.24 -14.73
C ILE A 268 13.96 -16.48 -14.95
N PHE A 269 13.25 -16.77 -13.88
CA PHE A 269 11.80 -16.95 -13.92
C PHE A 269 11.17 -16.40 -12.65
N ALA A 270 9.87 -16.16 -12.70
CA ALA A 270 9.12 -15.66 -11.58
C ALA A 270 7.89 -16.50 -11.31
N PHE A 271 7.41 -16.44 -10.06
CA PHE A 271 6.20 -17.11 -9.62
C PHE A 271 5.21 -16.05 -9.14
N ASN A 272 4.18 -15.80 -9.95
CA ASN A 272 3.03 -15.02 -9.53
C ASN A 272 2.20 -15.85 -8.55
N HIS A 273 1.85 -15.24 -7.42
CA HIS A 273 1.07 -15.87 -6.38
C HIS A 273 0.11 -14.89 -5.70
N PRO A 274 -1.07 -15.33 -5.26
CA PRO A 274 -1.95 -14.55 -4.43
C PRO A 274 -1.27 -14.08 -3.14
N SER A 275 -1.73 -12.93 -2.66
CA SER A 275 -1.22 -12.25 -1.47
C SER A 275 -2.27 -11.97 -0.41
N LEU A 276 -3.56 -12.10 -0.73
CA LEU A 276 -4.68 -11.88 0.19
C LEU A 276 -5.32 -13.18 0.66
N HIS A 277 -5.77 -14.05 -0.26
CA HIS A 277 -6.56 -15.23 0.11
C HIS A 277 -5.71 -16.45 0.49
N HIS A 278 -4.50 -16.60 -0.07
CA HIS A 278 -3.59 -17.69 0.28
C HIS A 278 -2.41 -17.23 1.13
N SER A 279 -2.15 -18.00 2.20
CA SER A 279 -0.95 -17.86 3.05
C SER A 279 0.34 -18.20 2.28
N PRO A 280 1.52 -17.79 2.75
CA PRO A 280 2.77 -18.14 2.07
C PRO A 280 3.03 -19.66 2.05
N ALA A 281 2.59 -20.42 3.07
CA ALA A 281 2.64 -21.89 3.05
C ALA A 281 1.78 -22.50 1.93
N GLN A 282 0.56 -21.98 1.72
CA GLN A 282 -0.28 -22.41 0.59
C GLN A 282 0.37 -22.04 -0.75
N ASN A 283 0.96 -20.86 -0.87
CA ASN A 283 1.72 -20.46 -2.06
C ASN A 283 2.90 -21.41 -2.32
N ALA A 284 3.62 -21.83 -1.28
CA ALA A 284 4.71 -22.80 -1.39
C ALA A 284 4.20 -24.19 -1.85
N GLN A 285 3.08 -24.67 -1.32
CA GLN A 285 2.46 -25.91 -1.81
C GLN A 285 2.07 -25.78 -3.29
N THR A 286 1.39 -24.70 -3.68
CA THR A 286 1.00 -24.46 -5.09
C THR A 286 2.21 -24.32 -6.01
N PHE A 287 3.32 -23.73 -5.54
CA PHE A 287 4.57 -23.67 -6.29
C PHE A 287 5.04 -25.08 -6.68
N PHE A 288 5.08 -26.03 -5.73
CA PHE A 288 5.45 -27.41 -6.03
C PHE A 288 4.41 -28.13 -6.90
N ASP A 289 3.11 -27.91 -6.66
CA ASP A 289 2.04 -28.53 -7.45
C ASP A 289 2.13 -28.16 -8.94
N MET A 290 2.53 -26.92 -9.23
CA MET A 290 2.63 -26.39 -10.60
C MET A 290 3.94 -26.74 -11.33
N LEU A 291 4.96 -27.20 -10.60
CA LEU A 291 6.21 -27.63 -11.22
C LEU A 291 6.00 -28.94 -12.01
N PRO A 292 6.76 -29.18 -13.10
CA PRO A 292 6.71 -30.46 -13.80
C PRO A 292 7.07 -31.64 -12.88
N GLU A 293 6.41 -32.77 -13.09
CA GLU A 293 6.68 -33.98 -12.32
C GLU A 293 8.15 -34.42 -12.48
N GLY A 294 8.79 -34.79 -11.37
CA GLY A 294 10.18 -35.25 -11.35
C GLY A 294 11.23 -34.18 -11.67
N ILE A 295 10.86 -32.90 -11.76
CA ILE A 295 11.85 -31.83 -11.97
C ILE A 295 12.80 -31.72 -10.77
N SER A 296 14.07 -31.45 -11.07
CA SER A 296 15.08 -31.09 -10.08
C SER A 296 15.61 -29.71 -10.42
N LEU A 297 15.51 -28.77 -9.49
CA LEU A 297 15.87 -27.37 -9.67
C LEU A 297 16.93 -26.93 -8.66
N GLU A 298 17.89 -26.17 -9.18
CA GLU A 298 18.97 -25.54 -8.45
C GLU A 298 18.73 -24.02 -8.52
N LEU A 299 18.28 -23.42 -7.41
CA LEU A 299 17.76 -22.04 -7.39
C LEU A 299 18.60 -21.10 -6.52
N ASP A 300 18.66 -19.84 -6.92
CA ASP A 300 18.74 -18.68 -6.04
C ASP A 300 17.39 -17.95 -6.08
N VAL A 301 17.05 -17.24 -5.01
CA VAL A 301 15.77 -16.55 -4.90
C VAL A 301 16.00 -15.07 -4.60
N MET A 302 15.26 -14.20 -5.30
CA MET A 302 15.12 -12.79 -4.92
C MET A 302 13.66 -12.49 -4.62
N THR A 303 13.40 -11.89 -3.47
CA THR A 303 12.05 -11.65 -2.97
C THR A 303 11.82 -10.18 -2.66
N HIS A 304 10.56 -9.75 -2.71
CA HIS A 304 10.14 -8.42 -2.26
C HIS A 304 9.01 -8.51 -1.24
N SER A 305 9.11 -7.71 -0.18
CA SER A 305 8.05 -7.60 0.83
C SER A 305 7.62 -8.98 1.33
N ARG A 306 6.31 -9.25 1.43
CA ARG A 306 5.72 -10.53 1.81
C ARG A 306 6.24 -11.73 0.99
N GLY A 307 6.69 -11.55 -0.24
CA GLY A 307 7.34 -12.60 -1.04
C GLY A 307 8.53 -13.25 -0.33
N GLY A 308 9.17 -12.52 0.60
CA GLY A 308 10.21 -13.06 1.47
C GLY A 308 9.71 -14.20 2.36
N LEU A 309 8.45 -14.15 2.82
CA LEU A 309 7.87 -15.25 3.60
C LEU A 309 7.58 -16.47 2.74
N VAL A 310 7.19 -16.28 1.47
CA VAL A 310 7.08 -17.40 0.50
C VAL A 310 8.46 -18.01 0.25
N GLY A 311 9.48 -17.17 0.05
CA GLY A 311 10.87 -17.62 -0.09
C GLY A 311 11.32 -18.42 1.13
N ARG A 312 10.98 -17.97 2.34
CA ARG A 312 11.31 -18.69 3.58
C ARG A 312 10.61 -20.04 3.70
N GLU A 313 9.33 -20.13 3.34
CA GLU A 313 8.62 -21.41 3.25
C GLU A 313 9.35 -22.38 2.30
N LEU A 314 9.75 -21.88 1.12
CA LEU A 314 10.54 -22.65 0.16
C LEU A 314 11.95 -22.99 0.65
N THR A 315 12.52 -22.36 1.67
CA THR A 315 13.89 -22.63 2.15
C THR A 315 13.96 -23.39 3.47
N GLU A 316 13.04 -23.11 4.39
CA GLU A 316 13.07 -23.55 5.79
C GLU A 316 12.00 -24.63 6.06
N ARG A 317 10.96 -24.69 5.23
CA ARG A 317 9.73 -25.47 5.46
C ARG A 317 9.38 -26.41 4.32
N GLN A 318 10.30 -26.69 3.38
CA GLN A 318 10.03 -27.64 2.29
C GLN A 318 9.61 -29.03 2.79
N MET A 319 10.09 -29.45 3.97
CA MET A 319 9.72 -30.74 4.57
C MET A 319 8.24 -30.81 5.00
N ASP A 320 7.60 -29.64 5.19
CA ASP A 320 6.19 -29.52 5.53
C ASP A 320 5.30 -29.51 4.26
N VAL A 321 5.90 -29.49 3.06
CA VAL A 321 5.22 -29.41 1.76
C VAL A 321 5.23 -30.79 1.08
N ASN A 322 4.11 -31.18 0.48
CA ASN A 322 4.10 -32.35 -0.38
C ASN A 322 4.71 -31.99 -1.74
N THR A 323 5.99 -32.31 -1.93
CA THR A 323 6.69 -31.98 -3.18
C THR A 323 6.33 -32.92 -4.35
N GLY A 324 5.62 -34.03 -4.10
CA GLY A 324 5.25 -35.00 -5.13
C GLY A 324 6.46 -35.52 -5.94
N GLY A 325 7.62 -35.68 -5.29
CA GLY A 325 8.86 -36.16 -5.94
C GLY A 325 9.68 -35.09 -6.67
N ARG A 326 9.28 -33.82 -6.60
CA ARG A 326 10.03 -32.68 -7.15
C ARG A 326 11.11 -32.25 -6.17
N ALA A 327 12.30 -31.97 -6.68
CA ALA A 327 13.43 -31.54 -5.87
C ALA A 327 13.77 -30.07 -6.16
N VAL A 328 13.83 -29.24 -5.11
CA VAL A 328 14.19 -27.83 -5.23
C VAL A 328 15.23 -27.51 -4.19
N LYS A 329 16.44 -27.15 -4.63
CA LYS A 329 17.52 -26.72 -3.73
C LYS A 329 17.77 -25.23 -3.91
N ILE A 330 17.55 -24.45 -2.84
CA ILE A 330 17.84 -23.02 -2.82
C ILE A 330 19.21 -22.80 -2.18
N HIS A 331 20.05 -21.98 -2.82
CA HIS A 331 21.41 -21.70 -2.38
C HIS A 331 21.53 -20.31 -1.79
N LYS A 332 21.03 -19.29 -2.50
CA LYS A 332 20.93 -17.92 -1.98
C LYS A 332 19.47 -17.46 -1.88
N SER A 333 19.16 -16.66 -0.87
CA SER A 333 17.89 -15.96 -0.72
C SER A 333 18.13 -14.48 -0.43
N LEU A 334 17.92 -13.63 -1.44
CA LEU A 334 17.98 -12.19 -1.33
C LEU A 334 16.61 -11.61 -0.98
N MET A 335 16.49 -11.09 0.24
CA MET A 335 15.26 -10.56 0.80
C MET A 335 15.25 -9.03 0.73
N VAL A 336 14.34 -8.44 -0.05
CA VAL A 336 14.22 -6.99 -0.17
C VAL A 336 12.96 -6.52 0.55
N ALA A 337 13.13 -5.73 1.61
CA ALA A 337 12.04 -5.17 2.42
C ALA A 337 11.08 -6.23 3.00
N SER A 338 11.57 -7.43 3.28
CA SER A 338 10.72 -8.55 3.72
C SER A 338 10.28 -8.43 5.18
N PRO A 339 8.98 -8.57 5.52
CA PRO A 339 8.50 -8.45 6.90
C PRO A 339 8.74 -9.74 7.69
N ASN A 340 10.01 -10.11 7.92
CA ASN A 340 10.37 -11.36 8.61
C ASN A 340 9.91 -11.42 10.07
N GLN A 341 9.81 -10.26 10.74
CA GLN A 341 9.15 -10.11 12.05
C GLN A 341 7.75 -9.50 11.96
N GLY A 342 7.23 -9.32 10.74
CA GLY A 342 5.90 -8.80 10.49
C GLY A 342 5.83 -7.28 10.49
N THR A 343 4.62 -6.78 10.28
CA THR A 343 4.26 -5.37 10.40
C THR A 343 2.92 -5.24 11.13
N ILE A 344 2.84 -4.36 12.10
CA ILE A 344 1.59 -4.06 12.81
C ILE A 344 0.53 -3.40 11.91
N LEU A 345 0.91 -2.95 10.71
CA LEU A 345 -0.02 -2.33 9.78
C LEU A 345 -1.09 -3.30 9.24
N VAL A 346 -0.88 -4.61 9.35
CA VAL A 346 -1.89 -5.60 8.95
C VAL A 346 -2.88 -5.96 10.06
N ASP A 347 -2.76 -5.35 11.24
CA ASP A 347 -3.80 -5.41 12.26
C ASP A 347 -5.05 -4.64 11.81
N GLU A 348 -6.24 -5.07 12.24
CA GLU A 348 -7.50 -4.41 11.86
C GLU A 348 -7.53 -2.94 12.28
N GLU A 349 -6.96 -2.65 13.45
CA GLU A 349 -6.84 -1.31 14.02
C GLU A 349 -5.94 -0.40 13.15
N ASN A 350 -5.03 -0.97 12.36
CA ASN A 350 -4.04 -0.22 11.57
C ASN A 350 -4.22 -0.38 10.06
N ALA A 351 -5.18 -1.17 9.58
CA ALA A 351 -5.29 -1.47 8.16
C ALA A 351 -5.69 -0.26 7.29
N VAL A 352 -6.33 0.75 7.87
CA VAL A 352 -6.52 2.05 7.19
C VAL A 352 -5.16 2.76 7.04
N ASN A 353 -4.32 2.73 8.08
CA ASN A 353 -2.95 3.28 8.01
C ASN A 353 -2.11 2.56 6.94
N LEU A 354 -2.32 1.26 6.73
CA LEU A 354 -1.67 0.50 5.66
C LEU A 354 -2.04 1.04 4.27
N ILE A 355 -3.32 1.18 3.97
CA ILE A 355 -3.76 1.68 2.65
C ILE A 355 -3.38 3.14 2.43
N ASP A 356 -3.40 3.98 3.47
CA ASP A 356 -2.93 5.36 3.40
C ASP A 356 -1.43 5.41 3.07
N ARG A 357 -0.62 4.62 3.76
CA ARG A 357 0.83 4.53 3.50
C ARG A 357 1.11 4.08 2.08
N TYR A 358 0.49 2.99 1.63
CA TYR A 358 0.68 2.54 0.25
C TYR A 358 0.26 3.63 -0.73
N THR A 359 -0.93 4.22 -0.60
CA THR A 359 -1.45 5.28 -1.49
C THR A 359 -0.46 6.44 -1.64
N ASN A 360 0.13 6.90 -0.54
CA ASN A 360 1.08 8.02 -0.54
C ASN A 360 2.49 7.65 -1.04
N LEU A 361 2.88 6.37 -1.00
CA LEU A 361 4.15 5.90 -1.51
C LEU A 361 4.13 5.60 -3.02
N LEU A 362 2.98 5.70 -3.71
CA LEU A 362 2.89 5.40 -5.15
C LEU A 362 3.28 6.57 -6.06
N THR A 363 3.44 7.79 -5.53
CA THR A 363 3.54 9.02 -6.34
C THR A 363 4.61 8.97 -7.43
N ASN A 364 5.75 8.34 -7.15
CA ASN A 364 6.90 8.28 -8.07
C ASN A 364 7.04 6.94 -8.79
N LEU A 365 6.07 6.03 -8.65
CA LEU A 365 6.10 4.77 -9.37
C LEU A 365 5.68 4.95 -10.83
N PRO A 366 6.21 4.15 -11.76
CA PRO A 366 5.69 4.08 -13.12
C PRO A 366 4.21 3.65 -13.14
N ASP A 367 3.47 4.13 -14.14
CA ASP A 367 2.01 3.97 -14.28
C ASP A 367 1.50 2.54 -14.11
N ASN A 368 2.22 1.54 -14.63
CA ASN A 368 1.85 0.13 -14.49
C ASN A 368 1.96 -0.35 -13.03
N ALA A 369 3.07 -0.04 -12.36
CA ALA A 369 3.27 -0.40 -10.95
C ALA A 369 2.29 0.36 -10.03
N TYR A 370 2.02 1.63 -10.34
CA TYR A 370 0.96 2.42 -9.71
C TYR A 370 -0.39 1.71 -9.84
N THR A 371 -0.77 1.38 -11.09
CA THR A 371 -2.07 0.78 -11.43
C THR A 371 -2.28 -0.57 -10.71
N LEU A 372 -1.29 -1.45 -10.75
CA LEU A 372 -1.36 -2.75 -10.10
C LEU A 372 -1.57 -2.63 -8.58
N THR A 373 -0.84 -1.69 -7.95
CA THR A 373 -0.90 -1.49 -6.50
C THR A 373 -2.21 -0.83 -6.07
N ILE A 374 -2.68 0.19 -6.81
CA ILE A 374 -3.92 0.90 -6.46
C ILE A 374 -5.16 0.01 -6.62
N GLU A 375 -5.19 -0.91 -7.59
CA GLU A 375 -6.26 -1.92 -7.69
C GLU A 375 -6.31 -2.83 -6.46
N GLY A 376 -5.14 -3.23 -5.94
CA GLY A 376 -5.06 -4.00 -4.70
C GLY A 376 -5.52 -3.19 -3.47
N ILE A 377 -5.17 -1.91 -3.40
CA ILE A 377 -5.67 -0.99 -2.37
C ILE A 377 -7.18 -0.87 -2.43
N LEU A 378 -7.77 -0.68 -3.62
CA LEU A 378 -9.23 -0.58 -3.80
C LEU A 378 -9.95 -1.87 -3.37
N MET A 379 -9.34 -3.03 -3.61
CA MET A 379 -9.84 -4.29 -3.07
C MET A 379 -9.83 -4.27 -1.52
N LEU A 380 -8.75 -3.81 -0.90
CA LEU A 380 -8.68 -3.71 0.55
C LEU A 380 -9.67 -2.70 1.13
N VAL A 381 -9.90 -1.57 0.44
CA VAL A 381 -10.93 -0.57 0.78
C VAL A 381 -12.32 -1.22 0.82
N LYS A 382 -12.67 -2.01 -0.21
CA LYS A 382 -13.96 -2.73 -0.23
C LYS A 382 -14.07 -3.72 0.93
N LEU A 383 -12.99 -4.41 1.30
CA LEU A 383 -12.99 -5.36 2.43
C LEU A 383 -13.09 -4.66 3.79
N LEU A 384 -12.41 -3.53 3.95
CA LEU A 384 -12.42 -2.69 5.15
C LEU A 384 -13.82 -2.14 5.46
N ALA A 385 -14.51 -1.64 4.44
CA ALA A 385 -15.87 -1.14 4.57
C ALA A 385 -16.88 -2.19 5.08
N HIS A 386 -16.54 -3.48 5.02
CA HIS A 386 -17.37 -4.59 5.50
C HIS A 386 -16.81 -5.28 6.75
N GLY A 387 -15.79 -4.71 7.40
CA GLY A 387 -15.17 -5.30 8.61
C GLY A 387 -14.52 -6.67 8.37
N ALA A 388 -14.04 -6.92 7.14
CA ALA A 388 -13.82 -8.28 6.66
C ALA A 388 -12.33 -8.70 6.66
N LEU A 389 -11.41 -7.91 7.23
CA LEU A 389 -9.97 -8.14 7.10
C LEU A 389 -9.42 -9.38 7.82
N LYS A 390 -10.02 -9.76 8.96
CA LYS A 390 -9.54 -10.88 9.78
C LYS A 390 -9.57 -12.24 9.05
N GLY A 391 -10.35 -12.34 7.99
CA GLY A 391 -10.56 -13.58 7.23
C GLY A 391 -9.55 -13.84 6.12
N LEU A 392 -8.43 -13.10 6.04
CA LEU A 392 -7.47 -13.18 4.93
C LEU A 392 -6.15 -13.85 5.37
N PRO A 393 -5.94 -15.16 5.09
CA PRO A 393 -4.72 -15.88 5.45
C PRO A 393 -3.46 -15.26 4.85
N GLY A 394 -3.59 -14.64 3.67
CA GLY A 394 -2.46 -14.02 2.99
C GLY A 394 -1.97 -12.76 3.71
N LEU A 395 -2.90 -11.88 4.08
CA LEU A 395 -2.60 -10.62 4.77
C LEU A 395 -2.17 -10.85 6.22
N SER A 396 -2.86 -11.75 6.94
CA SER A 396 -2.56 -12.07 8.35
C SER A 396 -1.23 -12.81 8.57
N ALA A 397 -0.65 -13.41 7.52
CA ALA A 397 0.59 -14.17 7.62
C ALA A 397 1.82 -13.35 8.06
N PHE A 398 1.78 -12.03 7.88
CA PHE A 398 2.87 -11.14 8.31
C PHE A 398 2.43 -10.16 9.40
N ASN A 399 1.41 -10.57 10.16
CA ASN A 399 1.09 -9.97 11.45
C ASN A 399 2.09 -10.48 12.51
N PRO A 400 2.79 -9.59 13.25
CA PRO A 400 3.74 -9.97 14.31
C PRO A 400 3.16 -10.91 15.37
N SER A 401 1.86 -10.79 15.63
CA SER A 401 1.12 -11.57 16.63
C SER A 401 0.53 -12.87 16.07
N SER A 402 0.73 -13.20 14.79
CA SER A 402 0.19 -14.43 14.20
C SER A 402 0.93 -15.70 14.63
N ASP A 403 0.19 -16.80 14.83
CA ASP A 403 0.78 -18.13 15.01
C ASP A 403 1.60 -18.57 13.81
N TYR A 404 1.17 -18.18 12.61
CA TYR A 404 1.86 -18.45 11.37
C TYR A 404 3.29 -17.92 11.42
N LEU A 405 3.47 -16.63 11.71
CA LEU A 405 4.78 -15.99 11.69
C LEU A 405 5.66 -16.48 12.84
N ARG A 406 5.08 -16.73 14.03
CA ARG A 406 5.79 -17.39 15.13
C ARG A 406 6.35 -18.74 14.70
N ARG A 407 5.53 -19.59 14.06
CA ARG A 407 5.96 -20.91 13.58
C ARG A 407 7.08 -20.77 12.54
N LEU A 408 6.90 -19.92 11.54
CA LEU A 408 7.92 -19.70 10.50
C LEU A 408 9.23 -19.20 11.11
N ASN A 409 9.17 -18.29 12.08
CA ASN A 409 10.35 -17.83 12.79
C ASN A 409 11.01 -18.93 13.62
N SER A 410 10.27 -19.87 14.21
CA SER A 410 10.87 -20.99 14.97
C SER A 410 11.46 -22.12 14.10
N SER A 411 11.60 -21.94 12.80
CA SER A 411 12.21 -22.94 11.91
C SER A 411 13.70 -23.16 12.22
N PRO A 412 14.22 -24.39 12.04
CA PRO A 412 15.66 -24.65 12.18
C PRO A 412 16.45 -23.93 11.06
N PRO A 413 17.77 -23.73 11.24
CA PRO A 413 18.65 -23.20 10.19
C PRO A 413 18.54 -23.98 8.87
N SER A 414 18.44 -23.24 7.77
CA SER A 414 18.61 -23.77 6.42
C SER A 414 20.08 -23.73 6.02
N ALA A 415 20.48 -24.57 5.06
CA ALA A 415 21.77 -24.45 4.39
C ALA A 415 21.80 -23.29 3.36
N THR A 416 20.68 -22.60 3.18
CA THR A 416 20.54 -21.42 2.32
C THR A 416 21.31 -20.24 2.90
N GLU A 417 22.03 -19.52 2.04
CA GLU A 417 22.67 -18.26 2.36
C GLU A 417 21.66 -17.11 2.22
N TYR A 418 21.35 -16.42 3.32
CA TYR A 418 20.41 -15.30 3.32
C TYR A 418 21.13 -13.95 3.19
N PHE A 419 20.45 -13.03 2.51
CA PHE A 419 20.80 -11.62 2.40
C PHE A 419 19.56 -10.78 2.64
N ALA A 420 19.73 -9.59 3.20
CA ALA A 420 18.62 -8.69 3.45
C ALA A 420 18.97 -7.24 3.10
N MET A 421 18.09 -6.62 2.31
CA MET A 421 18.04 -5.18 2.10
C MET A 421 16.86 -4.60 2.87
N ALA A 422 17.14 -3.58 3.68
CA ALA A 422 16.14 -2.83 4.45
C ALA A 422 16.42 -1.33 4.30
N ALA A 423 15.44 -0.49 4.62
CA ALA A 423 15.61 0.96 4.61
C ALA A 423 15.07 1.59 5.89
N ASN A 424 15.69 2.69 6.31
CA ASN A 424 15.14 3.67 7.23
C ASN A 424 14.68 4.88 6.41
N PHE A 425 13.39 4.94 6.12
CA PHE A 425 12.82 5.98 5.30
C PHE A 425 12.33 7.13 6.16
N THR A 426 12.77 8.34 5.81
CA THR A 426 12.08 9.57 6.19
C THR A 426 12.02 10.45 4.95
N PRO A 427 10.86 11.00 4.58
CA PRO A 427 10.78 11.84 3.39
C PRO A 427 11.60 13.14 3.57
N THR A 428 12.53 13.49 2.67
CA THR A 428 13.41 14.68 2.84
C THR A 428 13.40 15.71 1.71
N ALA A 429 12.88 15.43 0.51
CA ALA A 429 12.94 16.38 -0.61
C ALA A 429 12.07 17.63 -0.35
N GLN A 430 12.50 18.85 -0.69
CA GLN A 430 11.83 20.12 -0.33
C GLN A 430 10.32 20.20 -0.64
N GLY A 431 9.86 19.63 -1.77
CA GLY A 431 8.43 19.50 -2.09
C GLY A 431 7.73 18.38 -1.30
N VAL A 432 8.45 17.29 -1.02
CA VAL A 432 8.02 16.17 -0.16
C VAL A 432 8.06 16.56 1.32
N LEU A 433 8.90 17.49 1.75
CA LEU A 433 8.97 18.06 3.10
C LEU A 433 7.79 19.02 3.33
N GLN A 434 7.28 19.66 2.28
CA GLN A 434 5.97 20.34 2.35
C GLN A 434 4.82 19.32 2.42
N ARG A 435 4.90 18.18 1.73
CA ARG A 435 3.88 17.10 1.79
C ARG A 435 3.91 16.27 3.09
N PHE A 436 5.10 16.06 3.65
CA PHE A 436 5.39 15.06 4.69
C PHE A 436 6.19 15.61 5.88
N GLY A 437 6.54 16.91 5.91
CA GLY A 437 7.43 17.48 6.92
C GLY A 437 6.95 17.33 8.36
N LYS A 438 5.63 17.24 8.55
CA LYS A 438 5.04 16.78 9.80
C LYS A 438 4.48 15.36 9.79
N TRP A 439 4.39 14.67 8.66
CA TRP A 439 4.21 13.21 8.68
C TRP A 439 5.40 12.52 9.39
N ALA A 440 6.60 13.10 9.25
CA ALA A 440 7.83 12.67 9.93
C ALA A 440 8.00 13.20 11.36
N GLN A 441 7.42 14.35 11.73
CA GLN A 441 7.54 14.94 13.08
C GLN A 441 6.35 14.64 14.00
N ASP A 442 5.13 14.55 13.46
CA ASP A 442 3.93 14.19 14.21
C ASP A 442 3.69 12.69 14.07
N LYS A 443 4.02 11.97 15.15
CA LYS A 443 3.28 10.83 15.72
C LYS A 443 2.37 9.98 14.80
N PHE A 444 2.76 9.62 13.58
CA PHE A 444 1.98 8.68 12.75
C PHE A 444 2.83 7.68 11.97
N ILE A 445 3.97 8.07 11.38
CA ILE A 445 4.94 7.07 10.87
C ILE A 445 5.58 6.35 12.05
N ASP A 446 6.14 7.16 12.95
CA ASP A 446 6.93 6.72 14.11
C ASP A 446 6.05 6.42 15.32
N SER A 447 4.79 6.88 15.42
CA SER A 447 3.93 6.45 16.54
C SER A 447 3.38 5.05 16.35
N VAL A 448 3.11 4.65 15.10
CA VAL A 448 2.64 3.30 14.79
C VAL A 448 3.77 2.34 15.11
N PHE A 449 4.96 2.53 14.51
CA PHE A 449 6.06 1.58 14.71
C PHE A 449 6.93 1.81 15.94
N GLY A 450 7.14 3.05 16.38
CA GLY A 450 8.09 3.40 17.45
C GLY A 450 9.56 3.13 17.11
N GLN A 451 9.89 2.90 15.85
CA GLN A 451 11.21 2.45 15.37
C GLN A 451 11.43 2.76 13.88
N ASP A 452 12.69 2.67 13.43
CA ASP A 452 13.07 2.83 12.01
C ASP A 452 12.29 1.86 11.12
N ASN A 453 11.82 2.35 9.96
CA ASN A 453 11.00 1.60 9.01
C ASN A 453 11.12 2.15 7.59
N ASP A 454 10.75 1.36 6.59
CA ASP A 454 10.74 1.76 5.17
C ASP A 454 9.40 2.38 4.71
N GLY A 455 8.54 2.76 5.68
CA GLY A 455 7.16 3.18 5.46
C GLY A 455 6.13 2.08 5.67
N VAL A 456 6.50 0.80 5.58
CA VAL A 456 5.58 -0.36 5.71
C VAL A 456 6.11 -1.44 6.66
N VAL A 457 7.42 -1.66 6.67
CA VAL A 457 8.08 -2.73 7.42
C VAL A 457 9.13 -2.11 8.35
N PRO A 458 9.15 -2.49 9.64
CA PRO A 458 10.25 -2.13 10.53
C PRO A 458 11.60 -2.57 9.98
N THR A 459 12.59 -1.67 9.95
CA THR A 459 13.90 -1.91 9.32
C THR A 459 14.58 -3.16 9.89
N ARG A 460 14.64 -3.25 11.23
CA ARG A 460 15.22 -4.41 11.95
C ARG A 460 14.44 -5.70 11.70
N GLY A 461 13.12 -5.59 11.58
CA GLY A 461 12.22 -6.71 11.30
C GLY A 461 12.47 -7.37 9.95
N SER A 462 13.29 -6.78 9.08
CA SER A 462 13.68 -7.36 7.79
C SER A 462 14.82 -8.36 7.85
N TYR A 463 15.70 -8.28 8.85
CA TYR A 463 16.91 -9.12 8.92
C TYR A 463 17.20 -9.72 10.28
N GLU A 464 16.57 -9.20 11.34
CA GLU A 464 16.71 -9.75 12.69
C GLU A 464 15.75 -10.91 12.89
N ALA A 465 16.18 -11.83 13.74
CA ALA A 465 15.33 -12.91 14.22
C ALA A 465 14.51 -12.46 15.41
N ALA A 466 13.28 -12.99 15.49
CA ALA A 466 12.60 -13.03 16.79
C ALA A 466 13.50 -13.80 17.77
N PRO A 467 13.51 -13.48 19.08
CA PRO A 467 14.38 -14.14 20.07
C PRO A 467 14.34 -15.68 20.10
N SER A 468 13.30 -16.28 19.50
CA SER A 468 13.06 -17.73 19.40
C SER A 468 13.27 -18.33 18.00
N SER A 469 14.01 -17.64 17.12
CA SER A 469 14.31 -18.10 15.77
C SER A 469 15.75 -18.60 15.67
N PRO A 470 16.01 -19.93 15.60
CA PRO A 470 17.37 -20.43 15.47
C PRO A 470 17.89 -20.37 14.02
N GLY A 471 16.99 -20.35 13.01
CA GLY A 471 17.37 -20.37 11.58
C GLY A 471 17.52 -19.02 10.88
N PHE A 472 17.23 -17.94 11.60
CA PHE A 472 17.39 -16.53 11.22
C PHE A 472 18.02 -15.89 12.47
N PRO A 473 18.94 -14.89 12.45
CA PRO A 473 18.97 -13.74 11.56
C PRO A 473 19.93 -13.90 10.39
N VAL A 474 19.79 -13.02 9.40
CA VAL A 474 20.77 -12.83 8.31
C VAL A 474 22.12 -12.42 8.92
N SER A 475 23.27 -12.87 8.44
CA SER A 475 24.57 -12.47 8.99
C SER A 475 24.87 -10.98 8.73
N GLY A 476 25.69 -10.34 9.58
CA GLY A 476 25.92 -8.88 9.51
C GLY A 476 26.49 -8.39 8.18
N ASP A 477 27.37 -9.18 7.57
CA ASP A 477 27.98 -8.96 6.25
C ASP A 477 27.00 -9.15 5.08
N HIS A 478 25.85 -9.77 5.30
CA HIS A 478 24.79 -9.97 4.29
C HIS A 478 23.58 -9.05 4.54
N ARG A 479 23.76 -7.98 5.34
CA ARG A 479 22.75 -6.97 5.60
C ARG A 479 23.14 -5.65 4.95
N LYS A 480 22.18 -5.01 4.28
CA LYS A 480 22.30 -3.66 3.76
C LYS A 480 21.11 -2.85 4.26
N VAL A 481 21.39 -1.89 5.13
CA VAL A 481 20.40 -0.90 5.58
C VAL A 481 20.70 0.40 4.85
N TYR A 482 19.71 0.89 4.10
CA TYR A 482 19.74 2.21 3.48
C TYR A 482 19.24 3.25 4.49
N GLU A 483 19.97 4.34 4.61
CA GLU A 483 19.69 5.38 5.60
C GLU A 483 18.75 6.45 5.01
N LYS A 484 18.26 7.35 5.87
CA LYS A 484 17.31 8.40 5.47
C LYS A 484 17.78 9.21 4.26
N GLY A 485 19.07 9.48 4.13
CA GLY A 485 19.65 10.22 3.00
C GLY A 485 19.52 9.51 1.65
N ASP A 486 19.35 8.19 1.64
CA ASP A 486 19.26 7.39 0.41
C ASP A 486 17.86 7.49 -0.24
N GLN A 487 16.85 7.95 0.50
CA GLN A 487 15.46 8.12 0.02
C GLN A 487 14.82 6.84 -0.54
N LEU A 488 15.23 5.68 -0.04
CA LEU A 488 14.58 4.39 -0.33
C LEU A 488 13.40 4.17 0.63
N HIS A 489 12.27 3.75 0.08
CA HIS A 489 11.07 3.32 0.79
C HIS A 489 10.60 1.97 0.23
N HIS A 490 9.58 1.39 0.86
CA HIS A 490 9.12 0.03 0.59
C HIS A 490 8.95 -0.35 -0.89
N ASN A 491 8.54 0.61 -1.75
CA ASN A 491 8.13 0.36 -3.13
C ASN A 491 9.17 0.76 -4.20
N ASN A 492 10.29 1.41 -3.84
CA ASN A 492 11.21 1.98 -4.84
C ASN A 492 12.59 1.31 -4.92
N PHE A 493 12.88 0.28 -4.10
CA PHE A 493 14.17 -0.43 -4.11
C PHE A 493 14.64 -0.81 -5.52
N PHE A 494 13.76 -1.41 -6.33
CA PHE A 494 14.15 -1.87 -7.66
C PHE A 494 14.32 -0.75 -8.69
N THR A 495 13.83 0.46 -8.41
CA THR A 495 14.10 1.64 -9.25
C THR A 495 15.41 2.34 -8.90
N ALA A 496 15.94 2.11 -7.70
CA ALA A 496 17.11 2.81 -7.18
C ALA A 496 18.43 2.17 -7.66
N PRO A 497 19.35 2.94 -8.29
CA PRO A 497 20.63 2.41 -8.74
C PRO A 497 21.46 1.74 -7.65
N ILE A 498 21.54 2.35 -6.46
CA ILE A 498 22.31 1.82 -5.33
C ILE A 498 21.83 0.44 -4.87
N ALA A 499 20.53 0.17 -4.93
CA ALA A 499 19.96 -1.13 -4.59
C ALA A 499 20.14 -2.15 -5.71
N ASN A 500 20.04 -1.71 -6.96
CA ASN A 500 20.34 -2.53 -8.14
C ASN A 500 21.80 -3.03 -8.14
N ASP A 501 22.76 -2.16 -7.82
CA ASP A 501 24.16 -2.56 -7.73
C ASP A 501 24.38 -3.61 -6.63
N GLN A 502 23.72 -3.46 -5.47
CA GLN A 502 23.78 -4.44 -4.40
C GLN A 502 23.12 -5.78 -4.77
N VAL A 503 22.04 -5.76 -5.56
CA VAL A 503 21.38 -6.98 -6.07
C VAL A 503 22.35 -7.77 -6.93
N VAL A 504 23.04 -7.10 -7.86
CA VAL A 504 24.03 -7.74 -8.73
C VAL A 504 25.18 -8.31 -7.90
N ASP A 505 25.76 -7.51 -7.01
CA ASP A 505 26.90 -7.93 -6.17
C ASP A 505 26.60 -9.25 -5.42
N TRP A 506 25.49 -9.30 -4.68
CA TRP A 506 25.19 -10.47 -3.86
C TRP A 506 24.73 -11.71 -4.63
N LEU A 507 23.96 -11.54 -5.71
CA LEU A 507 23.50 -12.68 -6.49
C LEU A 507 24.63 -13.27 -7.35
N THR A 508 25.56 -12.44 -7.83
CA THR A 508 26.60 -12.89 -8.79
C THR A 508 27.94 -13.27 -8.17
N ARG A 509 28.13 -13.05 -6.85
CA ARG A 509 29.35 -13.45 -6.12
C ARG A 509 29.58 -14.96 -6.03
#